data_AF-A0A7X7FZV6-F1
#
_entry.id   AF-A0A7X7FZV6-F1
#
_cell.length_a   1.000
_cell.length_b   1.000
_cell.length_c   1.000
_cell.angle_alpha   90.00
_cell.angle_beta   90.00
_cell.angle_gamma   90.00
#
_symmetry.space_group_name_H-M   'P 1'
#
loop_
_entity.id
_entity.type
_entity.pdbx_description
1 polymer ?
#
loop_
_entity_poly.entity_id
_entity_poly.type
_entity_poly.pdbx_seq_one_letter_code
_entity_poly.pdbx_strand_id
1 'polypeptide(L)'
;LSINDVTIENWQQMQDEIASSYGKAIHVHVQRQGQEEQVFTINPQMREAKDIFGRTRKVAQIGVQPETEDLKDRLVIRRYNILGAVVHASGELLTITTRTLAALWEIVTGQRSAKEGVTGLIGIFFIVRHAITVGFSFVLYIMAVISASLAIFNLLPMIPLDGGHLALNFLEKMRRRTLSQRTEDLVTRFGLVLIIALAVFVFYVDFERIGLIDRIVGLFRS
;
A
#
# COMPACT_ATOMS: atom_id res chain seq x y z
N LEU A 1 -12.30 18.80 12.70
CA LEU A 1 -11.50 19.88 13.33
C LEU A 1 -10.10 19.77 12.73
N SER A 2 -9.59 20.85 12.17
CA SER A 2 -8.49 20.85 11.20
C SER A 2 -7.08 20.83 11.83
N ILE A 3 -6.07 20.59 10.99
CA ILE A 3 -4.66 20.85 11.29
C ILE A 3 -4.10 21.75 10.19
N ASN A 4 -3.50 22.90 10.54
CA ASN A 4 -2.90 23.85 9.58
C ASN A 4 -3.83 24.21 8.41
N ASP A 5 -5.13 24.41 8.67
CA ASP A 5 -6.20 24.66 7.69
C ASP A 5 -6.70 23.45 6.87
N VAL A 6 -6.15 22.25 7.08
CA VAL A 6 -6.65 21.01 6.46
C VAL A 6 -7.71 20.36 7.35
N THR A 7 -8.94 20.25 6.84
CA THR A 7 -10.01 19.51 7.53
C THR A 7 -9.65 18.03 7.62
N ILE A 8 -9.56 17.53 8.85
CA ILE A 8 -9.26 16.13 9.13
C ILE A 8 -10.56 15.34 9.25
N GLU A 9 -10.77 14.39 8.33
CA GLU A 9 -11.94 13.52 8.30
C GLU A 9 -11.70 12.18 8.99
N ASN A 10 -10.45 11.71 9.01
CA ASN A 10 -10.09 10.42 9.55
C ASN A 10 -8.70 10.42 10.20
N TRP A 11 -8.45 9.38 10.99
CA TRP A 11 -7.22 9.22 11.75
C TRP A 11 -5.95 9.10 10.87
N GLN A 12 -6.07 8.54 9.67
CA GLN A 12 -4.93 8.43 8.75
C GLN A 12 -4.50 9.81 8.25
N GLN A 13 -5.47 10.63 7.82
CA GLN A 13 -5.23 12.00 7.35
C GLN A 13 -4.58 12.87 8.45
N MET A 14 -5.00 12.68 9.71
CA MET A 14 -4.37 13.36 10.84
C MET A 14 -2.88 13.01 10.98
N GLN A 15 -2.55 11.72 10.90
CA GLN A 15 -1.18 11.24 11.00
C GLN A 15 -0.32 11.74 9.83
N ASP A 16 -0.87 11.73 8.61
CA ASP A 16 -0.16 12.19 7.41
C ASP A 16 0.21 13.69 7.52
N GLU A 17 -0.70 14.51 8.03
CA GLU A 17 -0.46 15.95 8.25
C GLU A 17 0.52 16.23 9.40
N ILE A 18 0.47 15.44 10.48
CA ILE A 18 1.47 15.53 11.55
C ILE A 18 2.84 15.09 11.02
N ALA A 19 2.90 14.04 10.20
CA ALA A 19 4.14 13.53 9.62
C ALA A 19 4.76 14.53 8.63
N SER A 20 3.95 15.20 7.82
CA SER A 20 4.39 16.20 6.83
C SER A 20 4.95 17.47 7.46
N SER A 21 4.63 17.76 8.73
CA SER A 21 5.17 18.91 9.45
C SER A 21 6.68 18.84 9.70
N TYR A 22 7.28 17.63 9.68
CA TYR A 22 8.69 17.38 10.00
C TYR A 22 9.17 18.05 11.31
N GLY A 23 8.30 18.09 12.33
CA GLY A 23 8.62 18.67 13.64
C GLY A 23 8.45 20.19 13.72
N LYS A 24 7.97 20.85 12.65
CA LYS A 24 7.53 22.25 12.70
C LYS A 24 6.23 22.36 13.49
N ALA A 25 6.02 23.53 14.11
CA ALA A 25 4.80 23.84 14.83
C ALA A 25 3.58 23.65 13.93
N ILE A 26 2.55 22.97 14.45
CA ILE A 26 1.27 22.77 13.80
C ILE A 26 0.15 23.41 14.62
N HIS A 27 -0.85 23.97 13.93
CA HIS A 27 -2.04 24.54 14.54
C HIS A 27 -3.16 23.50 14.49
N VAL A 28 -3.48 22.93 15.65
CA VAL A 28 -4.51 21.91 15.80
C VAL A 28 -5.77 22.56 16.34
N HIS A 29 -6.81 22.59 15.51
CA HIS A 29 -8.13 23.01 15.92
C HIS A 29 -8.80 21.81 16.60
N VAL A 30 -9.33 21.98 17.80
CA VAL A 30 -10.05 20.93 18.53
C VAL A 30 -11.30 21.49 19.18
N GLN A 31 -12.31 20.65 19.37
CA GLN A 31 -13.52 20.98 20.10
C GLN A 31 -13.54 20.13 21.36
N ARG A 32 -13.76 20.77 22.52
CA ARG A 32 -13.85 20.09 23.80
C ARG A 32 -15.21 20.37 24.42
N GLN A 33 -15.90 19.32 24.86
CA GLN A 33 -17.17 19.42 25.60
C GLN A 33 -18.25 20.28 24.91
N GLY A 34 -18.31 20.29 23.58
CA GLY A 34 -19.27 21.07 22.82
C GLY A 34 -19.08 22.60 22.85
N GLN A 35 -17.96 23.09 23.42
CA GLN A 35 -17.58 24.51 23.39
C GLN A 35 -16.98 24.92 22.03
N GLU A 36 -16.71 26.22 21.86
CA GLU A 36 -16.10 26.80 20.64
C GLU A 36 -14.74 26.15 20.30
N GLU A 37 -14.37 26.23 19.02
CA GLU A 37 -13.10 25.69 18.51
C GLU A 37 -11.91 26.33 19.23
N GLN A 38 -11.06 25.48 19.81
CA GLN A 38 -9.82 25.89 20.46
C GLN A 38 -8.65 25.54 19.57
N VAL A 39 -7.73 26.49 19.40
CA VAL A 39 -6.52 26.32 18.58
C VAL A 39 -5.32 26.07 19.50
N PHE A 40 -4.66 24.93 19.32
CA PHE A 40 -3.41 24.59 20.00
C PHE A 40 -2.26 24.67 19.02
N THR A 41 -1.18 25.33 19.42
CA THR A 41 0.10 25.23 18.71
C THR A 41 0.89 24.10 19.33
N ILE A 42 1.09 23.02 18.58
CA ILE A 42 1.79 21.83 19.04
C ILE A 42 3.06 21.67 18.22
N ASN A 43 4.18 21.38 18.89
CA ASN A 43 5.44 21.06 18.23
C ASN A 43 5.63 19.54 18.21
N PRO A 44 5.47 18.87 17.06
CA PRO A 44 5.64 17.44 16.96
C PRO A 44 7.06 17.04 17.33
N GLN A 45 7.17 16.01 18.16
CA GLN A 45 8.45 15.48 18.59
C GLN A 45 8.90 14.41 17.58
N MET A 46 10.13 14.53 17.07
CA MET A 46 10.73 13.51 16.23
C MET A 46 11.13 12.33 17.11
N ARG A 47 10.46 11.19 16.94
CA ARG A 47 10.78 9.95 17.66
C ARG A 47 11.18 8.85 16.70
N GLU A 48 12.04 7.97 17.17
CA GLU A 48 12.39 6.76 16.47
C GLU A 48 11.31 5.70 16.70
N ALA A 49 10.65 5.28 15.62
CA ALA A 49 9.69 4.19 15.64
C ALA A 49 10.16 3.08 14.70
N LYS A 50 9.93 1.82 15.09
CA LYS A 50 10.15 0.67 14.20
C LYS A 50 8.93 0.48 13.31
N ASP A 51 9.14 0.39 12.00
CA ASP A 51 8.08 0.01 11.07
C ASP A 51 7.82 -1.51 11.12
N ILE A 52 6.84 -1.98 10.34
CA ILE A 52 6.48 -3.41 10.24
C ILE A 52 7.64 -4.30 9.73
N PHE A 53 8.65 -3.71 9.10
CA PHE A 53 9.85 -4.39 8.60
C PHE A 53 11.01 -4.34 9.61
N GLY A 54 10.79 -3.73 10.78
CA GLY A 54 11.79 -3.59 11.85
C GLY A 54 12.81 -2.47 11.62
N ARG A 55 12.61 -1.61 10.62
CA ARG A 55 13.49 -0.45 10.38
C ARG A 55 13.13 0.68 11.32
N THR A 56 14.15 1.32 11.89
CA THR A 56 13.99 2.55 12.63
C THR A 56 13.74 3.71 11.68
N ARG A 57 12.61 4.39 11.81
CA ARG A 57 12.32 5.65 11.10
C ARG A 57 12.06 6.76 12.11
N LYS A 58 12.53 7.95 11.80
CA LYS A 58 12.15 9.16 12.52
C LYS A 58 10.76 9.58 12.08
N VAL A 59 9.80 9.54 12.99
CA VAL A 59 8.41 9.94 12.76
C VAL A 59 8.07 11.12 13.66
N ALA A 60 7.40 12.11 13.10
CA ALA A 60 6.86 13.21 13.89
C ALA A 60 5.63 12.72 14.64
N GLN A 61 5.59 12.91 15.96
CA GLN A 61 4.49 12.47 16.80
C GLN A 61 4.14 13.52 17.84
N ILE A 62 2.85 13.64 18.14
CA ILE A 62 2.31 14.54 19.17
C ILE A 62 1.80 13.80 20.41
N GLY A 63 2.03 12.48 20.50
CA GLY A 63 1.74 11.68 21.69
C GLY A 63 0.27 11.41 21.98
N VAL A 64 -0.62 11.65 21.01
CA VAL A 64 -2.04 11.26 21.09
C VAL A 64 -2.26 9.90 20.45
N GLN A 65 -3.10 9.10 21.10
CA GLN A 65 -3.64 7.86 20.59
C GLN A 65 -5.17 7.99 20.57
N PRO A 66 -5.89 7.36 19.63
CA PRO A 66 -7.34 7.34 19.68
C PRO A 66 -7.77 6.74 21.02
N GLU A 67 -8.78 7.33 21.65
CA GLU A 67 -9.34 6.83 22.90
C GLU A 67 -9.82 5.39 22.70
N THR A 68 -9.13 4.43 23.33
CA THR A 68 -9.33 2.99 23.10
C THR A 68 -10.61 2.44 23.74
N GLU A 69 -11.16 3.12 24.75
CA GLU A 69 -12.47 2.75 25.32
C GLU A 69 -13.60 3.04 24.34
N ASP A 70 -13.52 4.17 23.62
CA ASP A 70 -14.50 4.59 22.61
C ASP A 70 -14.34 3.83 21.27
N LEU A 71 -13.21 3.16 21.03
CA LEU A 71 -13.07 2.25 19.88
C LEU A 71 -14.00 1.04 19.99
N LYS A 72 -14.38 0.58 21.19
CA LYS A 72 -15.34 -0.55 21.33
C LYS A 72 -16.75 -0.15 20.89
N ASP A 73 -17.17 1.08 21.18
CA ASP A 73 -18.51 1.60 20.87
C ASP A 73 -18.59 2.31 19.50
N ARG A 74 -17.46 2.79 18.96
CA ARG A 74 -17.36 3.39 17.61
C ARG A 74 -16.87 2.43 16.53
N LEU A 75 -16.39 1.24 16.89
CA LEU A 75 -16.42 0.09 15.98
C LEU A 75 -17.88 -0.28 15.77
N VAL A 76 -18.56 0.48 14.90
CA VAL A 76 -19.85 0.07 14.38
C VAL A 76 -19.58 -1.19 13.58
N ILE A 77 -19.70 -2.35 14.24
CA ILE A 77 -19.78 -3.64 13.58
C ILE A 77 -21.08 -3.60 12.79
N ARG A 78 -21.00 -3.03 11.58
CA ARG A 78 -22.11 -3.03 10.64
C ARG A 78 -22.31 -4.47 10.22
N ARG A 79 -23.27 -5.11 10.85
CA ARG A 79 -23.74 -6.42 10.45
C ARG A 79 -24.51 -6.25 9.15
N TYR A 80 -23.83 -6.53 8.05
CA TYR A 80 -24.48 -6.66 6.77
C TYR A 80 -25.17 -8.01 6.69
N ASN A 81 -26.37 -8.04 6.08
CA ASN A 81 -26.88 -9.29 5.54
C ASN A 81 -26.00 -9.74 4.37
N ILE A 82 -26.19 -10.96 3.87
CA ILE A 82 -25.34 -11.54 2.80
C ILE A 82 -25.25 -10.60 1.58
N LEU A 83 -26.39 -10.07 1.12
CA LEU A 83 -26.44 -9.17 -0.03
C LEU A 83 -25.71 -7.85 0.23
N GLY A 84 -25.96 -7.22 1.38
CA GLY A 84 -25.27 -6.01 1.79
C GLY A 84 -23.76 -6.24 1.88
N ALA A 85 -23.33 -7.38 2.40
CA ALA A 85 -21.92 -7.72 2.52
C ALA A 85 -21.25 -7.83 1.14
N VAL A 86 -21.92 -8.47 0.17
CA VAL A 86 -21.42 -8.57 -1.21
C VAL A 86 -21.33 -7.19 -1.87
N VAL A 87 -22.37 -6.36 -1.73
CA VAL A 87 -22.38 -5.00 -2.30
C VAL A 87 -21.26 -4.15 -1.69
N HIS A 88 -21.11 -4.17 -0.37
CA HIS A 88 -20.03 -3.46 0.31
C HIS A 88 -18.65 -3.97 -0.06
N ALA A 89 -18.45 -5.30 -0.11
CA ALA A 89 -17.19 -5.90 -0.53
C ALA A 89 -16.85 -5.55 -1.99
N SER A 90 -17.85 -5.45 -2.87
CA SER A 90 -17.65 -5.04 -4.26
C SER A 90 -17.20 -3.58 -4.35
N GLY A 91 -17.78 -2.69 -3.56
CA GLY A 91 -17.33 -1.29 -3.46
C GLY A 91 -15.91 -1.15 -2.90
N GLU A 92 -15.57 -1.95 -1.90
CA GLU A 92 -14.22 -2.00 -1.34
C GLU A 92 -13.22 -2.53 -2.37
N LEU A 93 -13.56 -3.59 -3.10
CA LEU A 93 -12.73 -4.15 -4.17
C LEU A 93 -12.48 -3.13 -5.28
N LEU A 94 -13.50 -2.37 -5.67
CA LEU A 94 -13.35 -1.26 -6.63
C LEU A 94 -12.39 -0.20 -6.08
N THR A 95 -12.51 0.16 -4.80
CA THR A 95 -11.63 1.14 -4.16
C THR A 95 -10.18 0.67 -4.12
N ILE A 96 -9.94 -0.59 -3.76
CA ILE A 96 -8.60 -1.21 -3.81
C ILE A 96 -8.07 -1.20 -5.24
N THR A 97 -8.92 -1.52 -6.21
CA THR A 97 -8.55 -1.58 -7.63
C THR A 97 -8.14 -0.22 -8.16
N THR A 98 -8.96 0.82 -7.96
CA THR A 98 -8.65 2.17 -8.44
C THR A 98 -7.40 2.73 -7.78
N ARG A 99 -7.22 2.53 -6.48
CA ARG A 99 -6.00 2.95 -5.76
C ARG A 99 -4.75 2.22 -6.25
N THR A 100 -4.86 0.93 -6.52
CA THR A 100 -3.74 0.15 -7.06
C THR A 100 -3.36 0.63 -8.45
N LEU A 101 -4.35 0.84 -9.34
CA LEU A 101 -4.10 1.38 -10.68
C LEU A 101 -3.51 2.79 -10.65
N ALA A 102 -3.98 3.66 -9.75
CA ALA A 102 -3.40 5.00 -9.55
C ALA A 102 -1.94 4.92 -9.09
N ALA A 103 -1.63 4.06 -8.11
CA ALA A 103 -0.26 3.87 -7.65
C ALA A 103 0.65 3.30 -8.76
N LEU A 104 0.16 2.36 -9.57
CA LEU A 104 0.90 1.86 -10.73
C LEU A 104 1.14 2.98 -11.75
N TRP A 105 0.16 3.84 -12.00
CA TRP A 105 0.29 4.97 -12.89
C TRP A 105 1.32 6.00 -12.39
N GLU A 106 1.33 6.31 -11.10
CA GLU A 106 2.33 7.18 -10.47
C GLU A 106 3.75 6.61 -10.60
N ILE A 107 3.91 5.29 -10.47
CA ILE A 107 5.20 4.62 -10.64
C ILE A 107 5.66 4.70 -12.09
N VAL A 108 4.77 4.41 -13.05
CA VAL A 108 5.08 4.46 -14.49
C VAL A 108 5.39 5.89 -14.95
N THR A 109 4.70 6.88 -14.40
CA THR A 109 4.94 8.31 -14.72
C THR A 109 6.08 8.93 -13.91
N GLY A 110 6.69 8.19 -12.98
CA GLY A 110 7.80 8.67 -12.15
C GLY A 110 7.40 9.63 -11.03
N GLN A 111 6.11 9.85 -10.79
CA GLN A 111 5.60 10.62 -9.65
C GLN A 111 5.86 9.91 -8.32
N ARG A 112 5.97 8.58 -8.36
CA ARG A 112 6.29 7.73 -7.21
C ARG A 112 7.48 6.83 -7.49
N SER A 113 8.36 6.70 -6.51
CA SER A 113 9.47 5.75 -6.59
C SER A 113 8.95 4.31 -6.60
N ALA A 114 9.40 3.52 -7.58
CA ALA A 114 9.12 2.09 -7.64
C ALA A 114 9.60 1.34 -6.38
N LYS A 115 10.68 1.81 -5.75
CA LYS A 115 11.19 1.23 -4.49
C LYS A 115 10.21 1.37 -3.33
N GLU A 116 9.38 2.41 -3.35
CA GLU A 116 8.39 2.67 -2.31
C GLU A 116 7.09 1.93 -2.58
N GLY A 117 6.67 1.91 -3.85
CA GLY A 117 5.38 1.38 -4.27
C GLY A 117 5.31 -0.13 -4.49
N VAL A 118 6.44 -0.84 -4.56
CA VAL A 118 6.46 -2.29 -4.77
C VAL A 118 6.92 -3.03 -3.51
N THR A 119 6.24 -4.15 -3.21
CA THR A 119 6.56 -5.05 -2.09
C THR A 119 6.66 -6.47 -2.63
N GLY A 120 7.75 -7.17 -2.33
CA GLY A 120 7.96 -8.55 -2.76
C GLY A 120 7.43 -9.59 -1.78
N LEU A 121 7.76 -10.86 -2.06
CA LEU A 121 7.35 -12.00 -1.22
C LEU A 121 7.85 -11.87 0.22
N ILE A 122 9.06 -11.34 0.40
CA ILE A 122 9.65 -11.18 1.74
C ILE A 122 8.87 -10.08 2.46
N GLY A 123 8.59 -8.95 1.80
CA GLY A 123 7.77 -7.90 2.38
C GLY A 123 6.35 -8.36 2.74
N ILE A 124 5.72 -9.17 1.89
CA ILE A 124 4.40 -9.78 2.16
C ILE A 124 4.43 -10.64 3.43
N PHE A 125 5.50 -11.40 3.67
CA PHE A 125 5.65 -12.17 4.92
C PHE A 125 5.57 -11.27 6.16
N PHE A 126 6.23 -10.10 6.15
CA PHE A 126 6.15 -9.14 7.26
C PHE A 126 4.77 -8.52 7.41
N ILE A 127 4.08 -8.21 6.30
CA ILE A 127 2.71 -7.69 6.32
C ILE A 127 1.76 -8.73 6.93
N VAL A 128 1.84 -10.00 6.51
CA VAL A 128 1.02 -11.08 7.05
C VAL A 128 1.35 -11.34 8.53
N ARG A 129 2.64 -11.34 8.90
CA ARG A 129 3.06 -11.48 10.30
C ARG A 129 2.49 -10.36 11.17
N HIS A 130 2.53 -9.12 10.69
CA HIS A 130 1.88 -8.00 11.37
C HIS A 130 0.37 -8.21 11.44
N ALA A 131 -0.26 -8.69 10.38
CA ALA A 131 -1.69 -8.87 10.35
C ALA A 131 -2.21 -9.87 11.39
N ILE A 132 -1.46 -10.96 11.60
CA ILE A 132 -1.73 -11.94 12.66
C ILE A 132 -1.71 -11.28 14.05
N THR A 133 -0.80 -10.33 14.28
CA THR A 133 -0.71 -9.61 15.57
C THR A 133 -1.88 -8.63 15.80
N VAL A 134 -2.53 -8.17 14.73
CA VAL A 134 -3.70 -7.29 14.79
C VAL A 134 -4.98 -8.09 15.00
N GLY A 135 -5.13 -9.23 14.31
CA GLY A 135 -6.25 -10.16 14.49
C GLY A 135 -6.77 -10.77 13.20
N PHE A 136 -7.62 -11.80 13.33
CA PHE A 136 -8.07 -12.63 12.21
C PHE A 136 -8.81 -11.85 11.11
N SER A 137 -9.68 -10.90 11.47
CA SER A 137 -10.39 -10.07 10.49
C SER A 137 -9.42 -9.27 9.60
N PHE A 138 -8.31 -8.82 10.16
CA PHE A 138 -7.30 -8.07 9.40
C PHE A 138 -6.45 -8.99 8.52
N VAL A 139 -6.23 -10.25 8.91
CA VAL A 139 -5.63 -11.27 8.02
C VAL A 139 -6.49 -11.49 6.78
N LEU A 140 -7.82 -11.61 6.95
CA LEU A 140 -8.75 -11.73 5.82
C LEU A 140 -8.72 -10.49 4.91
N TYR A 141 -8.64 -9.30 5.51
CA TYR A 141 -8.49 -8.06 4.76
C TYR A 141 -7.20 -8.05 3.92
N ILE A 142 -6.04 -8.36 4.53
CA ILE A 142 -4.77 -8.43 3.82
C ILE A 142 -4.79 -9.51 2.73
N MET A 143 -5.42 -10.65 2.98
CA MET A 143 -5.60 -11.70 1.97
C MET A 143 -6.42 -11.19 0.78
N ALA A 144 -7.51 -10.45 1.03
CA ALA A 144 -8.33 -9.85 -0.01
C ALA A 144 -7.55 -8.80 -0.82
N VAL A 145 -6.77 -7.94 -0.16
CA VAL A 145 -5.91 -6.95 -0.82
C VAL A 145 -4.88 -7.62 -1.71
N ILE A 146 -4.15 -8.62 -1.21
CA ILE A 146 -3.15 -9.37 -1.99
C ILE A 146 -3.79 -10.04 -3.21
N SER A 147 -4.97 -10.66 -3.01
CA SER A 147 -5.70 -11.35 -4.08
C SER A 147 -6.16 -10.37 -5.16
N ALA A 148 -6.70 -9.21 -4.78
CA ALA A 148 -7.10 -8.15 -5.70
C ALA A 148 -5.89 -7.59 -6.47
N SER A 149 -4.78 -7.32 -5.78
CA SER A 149 -3.55 -6.86 -6.43
C SER A 149 -3.03 -7.88 -7.45
N LEU A 150 -2.98 -9.17 -7.11
CA LEU A 150 -2.56 -10.23 -8.04
C LEU A 150 -3.46 -10.27 -9.28
N ALA A 151 -4.78 -10.13 -9.11
CA ALA A 151 -5.72 -10.06 -10.23
C ALA A 151 -5.40 -8.86 -11.16
N ILE A 152 -5.13 -7.69 -10.59
CA ILE A 152 -4.78 -6.48 -11.36
C ILE A 152 -3.46 -6.65 -12.09
N PHE A 153 -2.44 -7.19 -11.43
CA PHE A 153 -1.15 -7.48 -12.07
C PHE A 153 -1.31 -8.49 -13.21
N ASN A 154 -2.10 -9.55 -13.03
CA ASN A 154 -2.36 -10.54 -14.07
C ASN A 154 -3.11 -9.97 -15.29
N LEU A 155 -3.82 -8.85 -15.14
CA LEU A 155 -4.49 -8.16 -16.25
C LEU A 155 -3.59 -7.20 -17.02
N LEU A 156 -2.34 -6.99 -16.58
CA LEU A 156 -1.39 -6.16 -17.32
C LEU A 156 -1.09 -6.77 -18.70
N PRO A 157 -0.92 -5.95 -19.75
CA PRO A 157 -0.67 -6.43 -21.11
C PRO A 157 0.79 -6.90 -21.28
N MET A 158 1.21 -7.90 -20.52
CA MET A 158 2.55 -8.50 -20.56
C MET A 158 2.47 -10.02 -20.46
N ILE A 159 3.14 -10.74 -21.35
CA ILE A 159 3.26 -12.22 -21.27
C ILE A 159 4.35 -12.57 -20.25
N PRO A 160 4.28 -13.70 -19.52
CA PRO A 160 3.23 -14.74 -19.47
C PRO A 160 1.94 -14.40 -18.70
N LEU A 161 1.69 -13.15 -18.32
CA LEU A 161 0.44 -12.82 -17.61
C LEU A 161 -0.77 -12.97 -18.53
N ASP A 162 -1.92 -13.31 -17.95
CA ASP A 162 -3.17 -13.55 -18.70
C ASP A 162 -3.58 -12.34 -19.55
N GLY A 163 -3.36 -11.13 -19.05
CA GLY A 163 -3.58 -9.86 -19.75
C GLY A 163 -2.73 -9.71 -21.01
N GLY A 164 -1.54 -10.32 -21.06
CA GLY A 164 -0.70 -10.38 -22.27
C GLY A 164 -1.35 -11.20 -23.38
N HIS A 165 -1.89 -12.38 -23.04
CA HIS A 165 -2.64 -13.21 -23.99
C HIS A 165 -3.91 -12.51 -24.47
N LEU A 166 -4.65 -11.84 -23.57
CA LEU A 166 -5.81 -11.04 -23.93
C LEU A 166 -5.45 -9.91 -24.91
N ALA A 167 -4.34 -9.21 -24.66
CA ALA A 167 -3.87 -8.13 -25.53
C ALA A 167 -3.45 -8.65 -26.92
N LEU A 168 -2.73 -9.76 -26.99
CA LEU A 168 -2.36 -10.39 -28.26
C LEU A 168 -3.59 -10.87 -29.04
N ASN A 169 -4.52 -11.56 -28.39
CA ASN A 169 -5.75 -12.05 -29.04
C ASN A 169 -6.60 -10.87 -29.56
N PHE A 170 -6.66 -9.77 -28.81
CA PHE A 170 -7.32 -8.55 -29.25
C PHE A 170 -6.64 -7.95 -30.49
N LEU A 171 -5.31 -7.91 -30.51
CA LEU A 171 -4.52 -7.45 -31.66
C LEU A 171 -4.74 -8.34 -32.89
N GLU A 172 -4.76 -9.66 -32.73
CA GLU A 172 -5.05 -10.61 -33.82
C GLU A 172 -6.45 -10.42 -34.38
N LYS A 173 -7.45 -10.22 -33.50
CA LYS A 173 -8.83 -9.94 -33.90
C LYS A 173 -8.94 -8.66 -34.72
N MET A 174 -8.23 -7.60 -34.32
CA MET A 174 -8.15 -6.35 -35.09
C MET A 174 -7.44 -6.54 -36.44
N ARG A 175 -6.33 -7.29 -36.45
CA ARG A 175 -5.54 -7.56 -37.66
C ARG A 175 -6.18 -8.59 -38.59
N ARG A 176 -7.16 -9.36 -38.10
CA ARG A 176 -7.78 -10.52 -38.76
C ARG A 176 -6.75 -11.55 -39.27
N ARG A 177 -5.59 -11.62 -38.60
CA ARG A 177 -4.49 -12.54 -38.94
C ARG A 177 -3.82 -12.97 -37.64
N THR A 178 -3.50 -14.25 -37.55
CA THR A 178 -2.75 -14.82 -36.43
C THR A 178 -1.32 -14.32 -36.44
N LEU A 179 -0.73 -14.19 -35.25
CA LEU A 179 0.69 -13.94 -35.11
C LEU A 179 1.47 -15.17 -35.59
N SER A 180 2.67 -14.92 -36.11
CA SER A 180 3.56 -16.04 -36.43
C SER A 180 4.09 -16.64 -35.14
N GLN A 181 4.29 -17.96 -35.12
CA GLN A 181 4.82 -18.67 -33.95
C GLN A 181 6.16 -18.09 -33.47
N ARG A 182 7.00 -17.62 -34.40
CA ARG A 182 8.26 -16.92 -34.09
C ARG A 182 8.03 -15.61 -33.34
N THR A 183 6.98 -14.87 -33.67
CA THR A 183 6.64 -13.61 -33.00
C THR A 183 6.13 -13.88 -31.60
N GLU A 184 5.25 -14.87 -31.43
CA GLU A 184 4.73 -15.27 -30.13
C GLU A 184 5.84 -15.77 -29.20
N ASP A 185 6.75 -16.61 -29.70
CA ASP A 185 7.92 -17.07 -28.96
C ASP A 185 8.82 -15.91 -28.51
N LEU A 186 9.03 -14.92 -29.38
CA LEU A 186 9.86 -13.75 -29.08
C LEU A 186 9.21 -12.88 -28.00
N VAL A 187 7.91 -12.58 -28.12
CA VAL A 187 7.17 -11.79 -27.14
C VAL A 187 7.13 -12.52 -25.79
N THR A 188 6.91 -13.84 -25.80
CA THR A 188 6.90 -14.67 -24.59
C THR A 188 8.26 -14.67 -23.89
N ARG A 189 9.35 -14.88 -24.63
CA ARG A 189 10.71 -14.85 -24.07
C ARG A 189 11.07 -13.48 -23.52
N PHE A 190 10.75 -12.42 -24.25
CA PHE A 190 11.00 -11.05 -23.80
C PHE A 190 10.20 -10.74 -22.52
N GLY A 191 8.92 -11.10 -22.51
CA GLY A 191 8.05 -10.94 -21.34
C GLY A 191 8.55 -11.72 -20.13
N LEU A 192 8.98 -12.97 -20.31
CA LEU A 192 9.57 -13.77 -19.24
C LEU A 192 10.84 -13.13 -18.66
N VAL A 193 11.75 -12.67 -19.51
CA VAL A 193 12.98 -11.98 -19.08
C VAL A 193 12.63 -10.72 -18.28
N LEU A 194 11.63 -9.95 -18.73
CA LEU A 194 11.18 -8.74 -18.05
C LEU A 194 10.58 -9.06 -16.67
N ILE A 195 9.75 -10.11 -16.55
CA ILE A 195 9.19 -10.53 -15.25
C ILE A 195 10.29 -11.00 -14.31
N ILE A 196 11.27 -11.78 -14.80
CA ILE A 196 12.41 -12.22 -13.98
C ILE A 196 13.22 -11.01 -13.51
N ALA A 197 13.52 -10.06 -14.40
CA ALA A 197 14.22 -8.84 -14.05
C ALA A 197 13.45 -8.02 -12.98
N LEU A 198 12.13 -7.90 -13.13
CA LEU A 198 11.27 -7.25 -12.15
C LEU A 198 11.30 -8.00 -10.81
N ALA A 199 11.19 -9.33 -10.81
CA ALA A 199 11.23 -10.13 -9.59
C ALA A 199 12.56 -9.94 -8.85
N VAL A 200 13.69 -9.95 -9.57
CA VAL A 200 15.02 -9.66 -9.01
C VAL A 200 15.09 -8.25 -8.43
N PHE A 201 14.58 -7.24 -9.14
CA PHE A 201 14.50 -5.87 -8.63
C PHE A 201 13.69 -5.77 -7.34
N VAL A 202 12.53 -6.44 -7.29
CA VAL A 202 11.65 -6.45 -6.12
C VAL A 202 12.31 -7.15 -4.93
N PHE A 203 13.00 -8.27 -5.16
CA PHE A 203 13.80 -8.92 -4.11
C PHE A 203 14.90 -8.01 -3.57
N TYR A 204 15.60 -7.30 -4.45
CA TYR A 204 16.60 -6.31 -4.04
C TYR A 204 15.99 -5.23 -3.15
N VAL A 205 14.83 -4.67 -3.55
CA VAL A 205 14.10 -3.67 -2.76
C VAL A 205 13.69 -4.23 -1.39
N ASP A 206 13.19 -5.47 -1.32
CA ASP A 206 12.84 -6.11 -0.06
C ASP A 206 14.05 -6.28 0.87
N PHE A 207 15.21 -6.68 0.34
CA PHE A 207 16.43 -6.84 1.16
C PHE A 207 16.97 -5.51 1.68
N GLU A 208 16.97 -4.47 0.86
CA GLU A 208 17.27 -3.09 1.26
C GLU A 208 16.28 -2.64 2.35
N ARG A 209 14.99 -2.95 2.16
CA ARG A 209 13.90 -2.58 3.07
C ARG A 209 14.00 -3.25 4.44
N ILE A 210 14.60 -4.43 4.56
CA ILE A 210 14.72 -5.13 5.85
C ILE A 210 16.08 -4.88 6.51
N GLY A 211 17.00 -4.19 5.82
CA GLY A 211 18.36 -3.93 6.31
C GLY A 211 19.19 -5.21 6.40
N LEU A 212 18.83 -6.26 5.65
CA LEU A 212 19.58 -7.52 5.63
C LEU A 212 20.98 -7.29 5.02
N ILE A 213 21.06 -6.47 3.98
CA ILE A 213 22.31 -6.14 3.29
C ILE A 213 23.30 -5.52 4.28
N ASP A 214 22.86 -4.53 5.06
CA ASP A 214 23.70 -3.86 6.06
C ASP A 214 24.21 -4.81 7.14
N ARG A 215 23.36 -5.75 7.59
CA ARG A 215 23.74 -6.78 8.57
C ARG A 215 24.79 -7.74 8.01
N ILE A 216 24.64 -8.19 6.77
CA ILE A 216 25.58 -9.10 6.12
C ILE A 216 26.93 -8.40 5.91
N VAL A 217 26.93 -7.18 5.37
CA VAL A 217 28.16 -6.40 5.14
C VAL A 217 28.87 -6.09 6.46
N GLY A 218 28.11 -5.82 7.54
CA GLY A 218 28.65 -5.63 8.88
C GLY A 218 29.41 -6.86 9.42
N LEU A 219 28.97 -8.07 9.10
CA LEU A 219 29.64 -9.33 9.52
C LEU A 219 31.00 -9.56 8.85
N PHE A 220 31.23 -8.97 7.66
CA PHE A 220 32.52 -9.06 6.97
C PHE A 220 33.47 -7.91 7.30
N ARG A 221 33.02 -6.92 8.06
CA ARG A 221 33.83 -5.78 8.55
C ARG A 221 34.29 -5.95 10.00
N SER A 222 33.94 -7.05 10.66
CA SER A 222 34.41 -7.47 12.00
C SER A 222 35.45 -8.57 11.89
#